data_AF-A0A6P0WL03-F1
#
_entry.id   AF-A0A6P0WL03-F1
#
_cell.length_a   1.000
_cell.length_b   1.000
_cell.length_c   1.000
_cell.angle_alpha   90.00
_cell.angle_beta   90.00
_cell.angle_gamma   90.00
#
_symmetry.space_group_name_H-M   'P 1'
#
loop_
_entity.id
_entity.type
_entity.pdbx_description
1 polymer ?
#
loop_
_entity_poly.entity_id
_entity_poly.type
_entity_poly.pdbx_seq_one_letter_code
_entity_poly.pdbx_strand_id
1 'polypeptide(L)'
;MTKLNNQNPDLLDENESDEEQYEKNHFEYDPDQINIATREPTIEQLLRRINEEALDLAPDFQRQANIWKDDVKSRLIESILIRIPLPAFYIDGTDEDKWLVVDGLQRLSALRHFVSDKSDKRLRLCGLEYLTGLEGKTYDELERRYQRRIEETQVTVYLIEKGTPFEVKYNIFRRINTGGVRLSSQELRHALNPGKGTKFLAKLAASQEFKQVVQLSESKKKRMDDQEFILGFLAFRLTSYQDYPEGNRDLFLSKALFKANRLNDEELSAIEGDFYKAMIAALEIFGDQAFRKVSQKNKRKQPLNKSLFEAWSINFSYLTDNQIKVLNNKRQKLLDIFIDYVDNNNEFLISISQAAKKVKYRFSTIEKIIQEVLS
;
A
#
# COMPACT_ATOMS: atom_id res chain seq x y z
N MET A 1 18.23 -24.97 -41.24
CA MET A 1 18.11 -25.62 -39.93
C MET A 1 19.10 -24.97 -38.98
N THR A 2 18.72 -23.86 -38.37
CA THR A 2 19.59 -23.11 -37.45
C THR A 2 18.84 -22.97 -36.14
N LYS A 3 19.40 -23.55 -35.07
CA LYS A 3 18.93 -23.41 -33.69
C LYS A 3 19.09 -21.95 -33.27
N LEU A 4 18.05 -21.37 -32.69
CA LEU A 4 18.17 -20.20 -31.83
C LEU A 4 17.37 -20.49 -30.56
N ASN A 5 18.15 -20.72 -29.50
CA ASN A 5 17.75 -20.68 -28.10
C ASN A 5 17.08 -19.32 -27.85
N ASN A 6 15.84 -19.33 -27.38
CA ASN A 6 15.23 -18.18 -26.71
C ASN A 6 14.47 -18.70 -25.49
N GLN A 7 15.22 -18.98 -24.42
CA GLN A 7 14.64 -19.05 -23.09
C GLN A 7 14.38 -17.61 -22.66
N ASN A 8 13.14 -17.17 -22.83
CA ASN A 8 12.63 -15.95 -22.23
C ASN A 8 12.08 -16.34 -20.84
N PRO A 9 12.67 -15.89 -19.71
CA PRO A 9 12.18 -16.28 -18.37
C PRO A 9 10.90 -15.55 -17.92
N ASP A 10 10.38 -14.61 -18.70
CA ASP A 10 9.35 -13.64 -18.27
C ASP A 10 7.89 -14.05 -18.59
N LEU A 11 7.54 -15.33 -18.57
CA LEU A 11 6.15 -15.79 -18.84
C LEU A 11 5.56 -16.70 -17.76
N LEU A 12 5.90 -16.47 -16.49
CA LEU A 12 5.18 -17.04 -15.36
C LEU A 12 4.70 -15.93 -14.42
N ASP A 13 3.92 -15.00 -14.96
CA ASP A 13 3.15 -14.01 -14.19
C ASP A 13 1.65 -14.08 -14.56
N GLU A 14 1.18 -15.30 -14.85
CA GLU A 14 -0.25 -15.59 -15.04
C GLU A 14 -0.74 -16.50 -13.91
N ASN A 15 -1.66 -15.95 -13.11
CA ASN A 15 -2.48 -16.59 -12.07
C ASN A 15 -1.88 -16.65 -10.64
N GLU A 16 -1.53 -15.50 -10.08
CA GLU A 16 -1.92 -15.21 -8.70
C GLU A 16 -2.93 -14.06 -8.76
N SER A 17 -4.20 -14.38 -8.99
CA SER A 17 -5.24 -13.49 -8.51
C SER A 17 -5.16 -13.53 -6.99
N ASP A 18 -4.39 -12.59 -6.42
CA ASP A 18 -4.70 -12.05 -5.10
C ASP A 18 -6.07 -11.37 -5.25
N GLU A 19 -7.13 -12.17 -5.41
CA GLU A 19 -8.48 -11.76 -5.07
C GLU A 19 -8.37 -11.43 -3.59
N GLU A 20 -8.19 -10.14 -3.28
CA GLU A 20 -8.51 -9.58 -1.97
C GLU A 20 -9.91 -10.09 -1.66
N GLN A 21 -10.00 -11.20 -0.93
CA GLN A 21 -11.28 -11.73 -0.48
C GLN A 21 -11.96 -10.57 0.21
N TYR A 22 -13.15 -10.19 -0.26
CA TYR A 22 -13.99 -9.19 0.38
C TYR A 22 -14.24 -9.64 1.82
N GLU A 23 -13.37 -9.23 2.74
CA GLU A 23 -13.64 -9.36 4.16
C GLU A 23 -14.85 -8.49 4.41
N LYS A 24 -15.99 -9.14 4.74
CA LYS A 24 -17.18 -8.47 5.24
C LYS A 24 -16.82 -7.81 6.57
N ASN A 25 -16.18 -6.64 6.50
CA ASN A 25 -15.99 -5.77 7.63
C ASN A 25 -17.38 -5.42 8.18
N HIS A 26 -17.77 -6.06 9.29
CA HIS A 26 -18.87 -5.63 10.14
C HIS A 26 -18.39 -4.43 10.95
N PHE A 27 -18.08 -3.35 10.24
CA PHE A 27 -17.80 -2.07 10.88
C PHE A 27 -19.13 -1.36 11.06
N GLU A 28 -19.66 -1.43 12.27
CA GLU A 28 -20.76 -0.56 12.70
C GLU A 28 -20.18 0.84 12.91
N TYR A 29 -20.66 1.80 12.14
CA TYR A 29 -20.35 3.21 12.33
C TYR A 29 -21.64 3.99 12.46
N ASP A 30 -21.58 5.04 13.24
CA ASP A 30 -22.65 6.00 13.37
C ASP A 30 -22.67 6.91 12.13
N PRO A 31 -23.72 6.85 11.27
CA PRO A 31 -23.83 7.70 10.10
C PRO A 31 -23.81 9.19 10.44
N ASP A 32 -24.20 9.56 11.65
CA ASP A 32 -24.21 10.96 12.11
C ASP A 32 -22.80 11.53 12.30
N GLN A 33 -21.78 10.67 12.32
CA GLN A 33 -20.37 11.06 12.38
C GLN A 33 -19.76 11.32 11.00
N ILE A 34 -20.51 11.09 9.91
CA ILE A 34 -20.04 11.39 8.55
C ILE A 34 -20.31 12.87 8.24
N ASN A 35 -19.25 13.67 8.24
CA ASN A 35 -19.34 15.06 7.80
C ASN A 35 -18.72 15.22 6.40
N ILE A 36 -19.58 15.27 5.37
CA ILE A 36 -19.19 15.50 3.99
C ILE A 36 -19.92 16.74 3.46
N ALA A 37 -19.16 17.78 3.14
CA ALA A 37 -19.68 18.97 2.49
C ALA A 37 -19.58 18.84 0.97
N THR A 38 -20.61 19.31 0.24
CA THR A 38 -20.53 19.48 -1.21
C THR A 38 -20.06 20.90 -1.52
N ARG A 39 -19.00 21.02 -2.32
CA ARG A 39 -18.44 22.30 -2.79
C ARG A 39 -18.34 22.30 -4.30
N GLU A 40 -18.38 23.48 -4.90
CA GLU A 40 -18.32 23.67 -6.36
C GLU A 40 -17.18 24.61 -6.76
N PRO A 41 -15.91 24.28 -6.44
CA PRO A 41 -14.79 25.11 -6.84
C PRO A 41 -14.57 25.07 -8.35
N THR A 42 -13.88 26.09 -8.85
CA THR A 42 -13.36 26.09 -10.22
C THR A 42 -12.08 25.25 -10.33
N ILE A 43 -11.74 24.81 -11.54
CA ILE A 43 -10.44 24.17 -11.82
C ILE A 43 -9.29 25.08 -11.40
N GLU A 44 -9.36 26.39 -11.67
CA GLU A 44 -8.33 27.34 -11.25
C GLU A 44 -8.11 27.31 -9.72
N GLN A 45 -9.18 27.28 -8.93
CA GLN A 45 -9.07 27.22 -7.46
C GLN A 45 -8.40 25.93 -6.98
N LEU A 46 -8.73 24.78 -7.59
CA LEU A 46 -8.10 23.50 -7.27
C LEU A 46 -6.62 23.48 -7.67
N LEU A 47 -6.30 23.95 -8.89
CA LEU A 47 -4.92 24.03 -9.37
C LEU A 47 -4.07 24.98 -8.53
N ARG A 48 -4.63 26.12 -8.09
CA ARG A 48 -3.95 27.03 -7.18
C ARG A 48 -3.58 26.34 -5.87
N ARG A 49 -4.54 25.65 -5.23
CA ARG A 49 -4.24 24.88 -4.00
C ARG A 49 -3.16 23.82 -4.21
N ILE A 50 -3.14 23.16 -5.37
CA ILE A 50 -2.09 22.17 -5.69
C ILE A 50 -0.72 22.85 -5.81
N ASN A 51 -0.66 24.00 -6.50
CA ASN A 51 0.59 24.74 -6.70
C ASN A 51 1.13 25.36 -5.39
N GLU A 52 0.24 25.68 -4.46
CA GLU A 52 0.56 26.16 -3.10
C GLU A 52 0.83 25.03 -2.09
N GLU A 53 0.87 23.76 -2.56
CA GLU A 53 1.02 22.56 -1.70
C GLU A 53 -0.08 22.37 -0.64
N ALA A 54 -1.18 23.13 -0.75
CA ALA A 54 -2.38 23.07 0.12
C ALA A 54 -3.40 22.00 -0.30
N LEU A 55 -3.21 21.38 -1.48
CA LEU A 55 -3.91 20.19 -1.94
C LEU A 55 -2.89 19.14 -2.40
N ASP A 56 -2.69 18.13 -1.55
CA ASP A 56 -1.76 17.05 -1.76
C ASP A 56 -2.32 16.04 -2.77
N LEU A 57 -1.56 15.87 -3.86
CA LEU A 57 -1.80 14.85 -4.88
C LEU A 57 -1.25 13.47 -4.48
N ALA A 58 -0.78 13.33 -3.25
CA ALA A 58 -0.40 12.07 -2.64
C ALA A 58 0.64 11.27 -3.48
N PRO A 59 1.75 11.92 -3.91
CA PRO A 59 2.65 11.40 -4.94
C PRO A 59 3.41 10.13 -4.52
N ASP A 60 3.56 9.89 -3.21
CA ASP A 60 4.43 8.83 -2.68
C ASP A 60 3.92 7.40 -2.96
N PHE A 61 2.60 7.19 -2.95
CA PHE A 61 1.98 5.89 -3.27
C PHE A 61 1.39 5.85 -4.69
N GLN A 62 1.15 7.01 -5.30
CA GLN A 62 0.78 7.10 -6.71
C GLN A 62 1.93 7.63 -7.57
N ARG A 63 3.15 7.04 -7.45
CA ARG A 63 4.27 7.23 -8.40
C ARG A 63 3.89 7.00 -9.89
N GLN A 64 2.66 6.52 -10.06
CA GLN A 64 1.83 6.33 -11.22
C GLN A 64 0.99 7.57 -11.64
N ALA A 65 1.28 8.80 -11.23
CA ALA A 65 0.65 10.02 -11.79
C ALA A 65 0.80 10.15 -13.33
N ASN A 66 1.56 9.23 -13.95
CA ASN A 66 1.70 9.00 -15.40
C ASN A 66 1.06 7.69 -15.91
N ILE A 67 0.05 7.10 -15.25
CA ILE A 67 -0.71 5.96 -15.83
C ILE A 67 -1.42 6.43 -17.10
N TRP A 68 -2.02 7.63 -17.05
CA TRP A 68 -2.68 8.18 -18.21
C TRP A 68 -1.64 8.56 -19.25
N LYS A 69 -1.71 7.89 -20.39
CA LYS A 69 -1.06 8.30 -21.62
C LYS A 69 -1.59 9.69 -22.04
N ASP A 70 -0.79 10.39 -22.82
CA ASP A 70 -1.08 11.78 -23.20
C ASP A 70 -2.38 11.91 -24.00
N ASP A 71 -2.82 10.89 -24.73
CA ASP A 71 -4.11 10.86 -25.41
C ASP A 71 -5.30 10.85 -24.43
N VAL A 72 -5.18 10.10 -23.33
CA VAL A 72 -6.22 10.05 -22.28
C VAL A 72 -6.29 11.39 -21.55
N LYS A 73 -5.14 11.99 -21.25
CA LYS A 73 -5.06 13.34 -20.65
C LYS A 73 -5.70 14.37 -21.58
N SER A 74 -5.40 14.30 -22.88
CA SER A 74 -5.91 15.23 -23.89
C SER A 74 -7.44 15.12 -24.06
N ARG A 75 -8.01 13.91 -24.04
CA ARG A 75 -9.48 13.71 -24.09
C ARG A 75 -10.20 14.25 -22.85
N LEU A 76 -9.56 14.25 -21.67
CA LEU A 76 -10.10 14.96 -20.50
C LEU A 76 -10.16 16.48 -20.76
N ILE A 77 -9.07 17.06 -21.29
CA ILE A 77 -9.06 18.50 -21.63
C ILE A 77 -10.13 18.79 -22.69
N GLU A 78 -10.25 17.96 -23.72
CA GLU A 78 -11.28 18.09 -24.74
C GLU A 78 -12.69 18.09 -24.14
N SER A 79 -12.96 17.17 -23.20
CA SER A 79 -14.25 17.09 -22.50
C SER A 79 -14.61 18.43 -21.86
N ILE A 80 -13.67 19.07 -21.17
CA ILE A 80 -13.86 20.41 -20.57
C ILE A 80 -14.08 21.47 -21.66
N LEU A 81 -13.27 21.43 -22.73
CA LEU A 81 -13.38 22.38 -23.83
C LEU A 81 -14.73 22.27 -24.54
N ILE A 82 -15.34 21.09 -24.61
CA ILE A 82 -16.67 20.88 -25.20
C ILE A 82 -17.80 20.88 -24.16
N ARG A 83 -17.51 21.27 -22.91
CA ARG A 83 -18.47 21.42 -21.80
C ARG A 83 -19.15 20.13 -21.34
N ILE A 84 -18.47 18.99 -21.47
CA ILE A 84 -18.87 17.75 -20.80
C ILE A 84 -18.52 17.86 -19.31
N PRO A 85 -19.48 17.61 -18.41
CA PRO A 85 -19.22 17.67 -16.97
C PRO A 85 -18.24 16.57 -16.54
N LEU A 86 -17.33 16.94 -15.65
CA LEU A 86 -16.41 15.98 -15.04
C LEU A 86 -17.13 15.22 -13.91
N PRO A 87 -16.78 13.94 -13.65
CA PRO A 87 -17.23 13.26 -12.45
C PRO A 87 -16.81 14.03 -11.19
N ALA A 88 -17.49 13.80 -10.07
CA ALA A 88 -17.13 14.44 -8.81
C ALA A 88 -15.70 14.07 -8.37
N PHE A 89 -15.10 14.97 -7.58
CA PHE A 89 -13.85 14.73 -6.86
C PHE A 89 -14.16 14.45 -5.40
N TYR A 90 -13.38 13.56 -4.79
CA TYR A 90 -13.45 13.31 -3.35
C TYR A 90 -12.14 13.78 -2.73
N ILE A 91 -12.24 14.58 -1.67
CA ILE A 91 -11.09 15.20 -1.01
C ILE A 91 -11.26 15.05 0.50
N ASP A 92 -10.20 14.66 1.20
CA ASP A 92 -10.11 14.72 2.65
C ASP A 92 -9.58 16.09 3.06
N GLY A 93 -10.45 16.89 3.67
CA GLY A 93 -10.16 18.22 4.22
C GLY A 93 -10.20 18.23 5.74
N THR A 94 -9.95 17.08 6.40
CA THR A 94 -9.84 17.03 7.87
C THR A 94 -8.66 17.86 8.40
N ASP A 95 -7.61 18.02 7.60
CA ASP A 95 -6.61 19.06 7.79
C ASP A 95 -6.99 20.26 6.90
N GLU A 96 -7.29 21.40 7.52
CA GLU A 96 -7.76 22.61 6.81
C GLU A 96 -6.67 23.24 5.96
N ASP A 97 -5.42 23.14 6.42
CA ASP A 97 -4.26 23.70 5.74
C ASP A 97 -3.82 22.78 4.60
N LYS A 98 -4.03 21.47 4.76
CA LYS A 98 -3.56 20.47 3.80
C LYS A 98 -4.63 19.45 3.42
N TRP A 99 -5.28 19.70 2.29
CA TRP A 99 -6.25 18.76 1.72
C TRP A 99 -5.56 17.58 1.04
N LEU A 100 -6.20 16.42 1.02
CA LEU A 100 -5.70 15.20 0.37
C LEU A 100 -6.70 14.71 -0.68
N VAL A 101 -6.25 14.54 -1.93
CA VAL A 101 -7.11 13.97 -2.98
C VAL A 101 -7.35 12.48 -2.74
N VAL A 102 -8.62 12.09 -2.71
CA VAL A 102 -9.09 10.70 -2.52
C VAL A 102 -9.42 10.04 -3.84
N ASP A 103 -10.12 10.78 -4.70
CA ASP A 103 -10.50 10.37 -6.05
C ASP A 103 -10.38 11.54 -7.02
N GLY A 104 -10.08 11.22 -8.28
CA GLY A 104 -9.84 12.19 -9.34
C GLY A 104 -8.39 12.64 -9.44
N LEU A 105 -7.46 11.90 -8.83
CA LEU A 105 -6.04 12.24 -8.87
C LEU A 105 -5.50 12.35 -10.30
N GLN A 106 -5.76 11.34 -11.14
CA GLN A 106 -5.28 11.35 -12.53
C GLN A 106 -5.86 12.52 -13.32
N ARG A 107 -7.10 12.91 -13.02
CA ARG A 107 -7.78 14.05 -13.64
C ARG A 107 -7.13 15.38 -13.22
N LEU A 108 -6.91 15.59 -11.91
CA LEU A 108 -6.23 16.79 -11.41
C LEU A 108 -4.76 16.86 -11.86
N SER A 109 -4.08 15.72 -11.92
CA SER A 109 -2.70 15.62 -12.40
C SER A 109 -2.61 15.96 -13.89
N ALA A 110 -3.53 15.46 -14.72
CA ALA A 110 -3.62 15.82 -16.14
C ALA A 110 -3.88 17.31 -16.33
N LEU A 111 -4.81 17.90 -15.56
CA LEU A 111 -5.11 19.32 -15.59
C LEU A 111 -3.91 20.17 -15.19
N ARG A 112 -3.23 19.82 -14.09
CA ARG A 112 -1.99 20.48 -13.66
C ARG A 112 -0.90 20.37 -14.74
N HIS A 113 -0.71 19.18 -15.31
CA HIS A 113 0.28 18.93 -16.35
C HIS A 113 0.04 19.75 -17.62
N PHE A 114 -1.23 19.98 -18.00
CA PHE A 114 -1.55 20.80 -19.15
C PHE A 114 -1.46 22.30 -18.86
N VAL A 115 -2.03 22.75 -17.73
CA VAL A 115 -2.21 24.18 -17.42
C VAL A 115 -0.98 24.80 -16.77
N SER A 116 -0.38 24.10 -15.79
CA SER A 116 0.65 24.66 -14.91
C SER A 116 2.08 24.26 -15.31
N ASP A 117 2.28 23.16 -16.04
CA ASP A 117 3.63 22.72 -16.45
C ASP A 117 4.21 23.61 -17.56
N LYS A 118 5.38 24.19 -17.29
CA LYS A 118 6.14 25.03 -18.23
C LYS A 118 7.43 24.38 -18.74
N SER A 119 7.66 23.11 -18.41
CA SER A 119 8.82 22.36 -18.87
C SER A 119 8.72 21.98 -20.35
N ASP A 120 9.83 21.53 -20.92
CA ASP A 120 9.87 20.99 -22.29
C ASP A 120 9.01 19.72 -22.47
N LYS A 121 8.60 19.10 -21.35
CA LYS A 121 7.76 17.90 -21.33
C LYS A 121 6.26 18.20 -21.17
N ARG A 122 5.88 19.48 -21.15
CA ARG A 122 4.47 19.88 -21.01
C ARG A 122 3.57 19.19 -22.04
N LEU A 123 2.36 18.85 -21.60
CA LEU A 123 1.39 18.16 -22.43
C LEU A 123 1.04 18.99 -23.67
N ARG A 124 1.16 18.36 -24.84
CA ARG A 124 0.58 18.82 -26.10
C ARG A 124 -0.65 17.97 -26.40
N LEU A 125 -1.75 18.61 -26.77
CA LEU A 125 -3.00 17.90 -27.04
C LEU A 125 -2.81 16.90 -28.18
N CYS A 126 -3.27 15.68 -28.00
CA CYS A 126 -3.20 14.61 -28.99
C CYS A 126 -4.35 13.62 -28.85
N GLY A 127 -4.72 12.93 -29.92
CA GLY A 127 -5.80 11.94 -29.89
C GLY A 127 -7.17 12.55 -29.57
N LEU A 128 -7.41 13.77 -30.05
CA LEU A 128 -8.67 14.49 -29.90
C LEU A 128 -9.73 13.93 -30.86
N GLU A 129 -10.99 13.86 -30.43
CA GLU A 129 -12.09 13.31 -31.24
C GLU A 129 -12.90 14.39 -31.97
N TYR A 130 -13.06 15.57 -31.36
CA TYR A 130 -13.93 16.65 -31.84
C TYR A 130 -13.16 17.92 -32.19
N LEU A 131 -12.15 18.27 -31.40
CA LEU A 131 -11.37 19.50 -31.49
C LEU A 131 -10.01 19.25 -32.13
N THR A 132 -9.94 18.43 -33.19
CA THR A 132 -8.69 18.04 -33.87
C THR A 132 -7.83 19.22 -34.34
N GLY A 133 -8.41 20.39 -34.59
CA GLY A 133 -7.67 21.62 -34.89
C GLY A 133 -6.83 22.18 -33.72
N LEU A 134 -6.97 21.61 -32.52
CA LEU A 134 -6.16 21.94 -31.33
C LEU A 134 -5.04 20.91 -31.08
N GLU A 135 -4.92 19.86 -31.90
CA GLU A 135 -3.80 18.90 -31.85
C GLU A 135 -2.44 19.62 -31.88
N GLY A 136 -1.50 19.12 -31.09
CA GLY A 136 -0.15 19.65 -30.93
C GLY A 136 -0.04 20.93 -30.07
N LYS A 137 -1.17 21.59 -29.76
CA LYS A 137 -1.16 22.82 -28.95
C LYS A 137 -0.95 22.52 -27.46
N THR A 138 -0.17 23.38 -26.83
CA THR A 138 -0.03 23.54 -25.38
C THR A 138 -1.09 24.52 -24.87
N TYR A 139 -1.27 24.59 -23.56
CA TYR A 139 -2.21 25.52 -22.93
C TYR A 139 -1.98 26.98 -23.34
N ASP A 140 -0.72 27.43 -23.41
CA ASP A 140 -0.36 28.81 -23.76
C ASP A 140 -0.64 29.14 -25.24
N GLU A 141 -0.74 28.11 -26.10
CA GLU A 141 -1.04 28.24 -27.54
C GLU A 141 -2.56 28.20 -27.83
N LEU A 142 -3.38 27.94 -26.80
CA LEU A 142 -4.83 28.01 -26.93
C LEU A 142 -5.31 29.46 -26.97
N GLU A 143 -6.38 29.72 -27.75
CA GLU A 143 -7.07 31.00 -27.68
C GLU A 143 -7.57 31.28 -26.25
N ARG A 144 -7.58 32.55 -25.83
CA ARG A 144 -7.94 32.91 -24.45
C ARG A 144 -9.33 32.41 -24.03
N ARG A 145 -10.27 32.27 -24.97
CA ARG A 145 -11.61 31.70 -24.70
C ARG A 145 -11.56 30.25 -24.19
N TYR A 146 -10.60 29.45 -24.67
CA TYR A 146 -10.44 28.06 -24.24
C TYR A 146 -9.69 27.98 -22.91
N GLN A 147 -8.68 28.82 -22.71
CA GLN A 147 -8.00 28.95 -21.41
C GLN A 147 -8.99 29.31 -20.30
N ARG A 148 -9.82 30.35 -20.50
CA ARG A 148 -10.87 30.73 -19.55
C ARG A 148 -11.87 29.62 -19.32
N ARG A 149 -12.27 28.91 -20.38
CA ARG A 149 -13.19 27.76 -20.24
C ARG A 149 -12.62 26.70 -19.31
N ILE A 150 -11.33 26.40 -19.40
CA ILE A 150 -10.68 25.47 -18.47
C ILE A 150 -10.64 26.06 -17.06
N GLU A 151 -10.12 27.29 -16.89
CA GLU A 151 -9.96 27.97 -15.59
C GLU A 151 -11.29 28.06 -14.82
N GLU A 152 -12.37 28.48 -15.49
CA GLU A 152 -13.69 28.78 -14.93
C GLU A 152 -14.60 27.54 -14.81
N THR A 153 -14.19 26.37 -15.32
CA THR A 153 -15.00 25.16 -15.20
C THR A 153 -15.20 24.81 -13.73
N GLN A 154 -16.46 24.79 -13.28
CA GLN A 154 -16.84 24.35 -11.95
C GLN A 154 -16.93 22.82 -11.90
N VAL A 155 -16.48 22.25 -10.78
CA VAL A 155 -16.52 20.81 -10.55
C VAL A 155 -17.11 20.52 -9.18
N THR A 156 -17.83 19.41 -9.06
CA THR A 156 -18.36 18.95 -7.77
C THR A 156 -17.23 18.33 -6.95
N VAL A 157 -17.02 18.83 -5.74
CA VAL A 157 -16.10 18.28 -4.74
C VAL A 157 -16.90 17.84 -3.52
N TYR A 158 -16.79 16.57 -3.17
CA TYR A 158 -17.22 16.06 -1.87
C TYR A 158 -16.03 16.15 -0.91
N LEU A 159 -16.08 17.13 0.00
CA LEU A 159 -15.05 17.39 0.99
C LEU A 159 -15.39 16.69 2.29
N ILE A 160 -14.56 15.74 2.72
CA ILE A 160 -14.68 15.10 4.03
C ILE A 160 -14.09 16.08 5.06
N GLU A 161 -14.93 16.56 5.97
CA GLU A 161 -14.55 17.57 6.94
C GLU A 161 -14.16 16.96 8.29
N LYS A 162 -13.56 17.80 9.15
CA LYS A 162 -13.22 17.47 10.54
C LYS A 162 -14.43 16.84 11.26
N GLY A 163 -14.15 15.89 12.13
CA GLY A 163 -15.14 15.12 12.87
C GLY A 163 -15.39 13.72 12.30
N THR A 164 -15.09 13.48 11.02
CA THR A 164 -15.24 12.14 10.41
C THR A 164 -14.17 11.17 10.94
N PRO A 165 -14.55 10.04 11.59
CA PRO A 165 -13.61 9.07 12.12
C PRO A 165 -12.73 8.45 11.03
N PHE A 166 -11.50 8.08 11.39
CA PHE A 166 -10.54 7.49 10.45
C PHE A 166 -11.10 6.26 9.73
N GLU A 167 -11.78 5.38 10.47
CA GLU A 167 -12.35 4.14 9.95
C GLU A 167 -13.42 4.40 8.90
N VAL A 168 -14.21 5.45 9.09
CA VAL A 168 -15.19 5.91 8.10
C VAL A 168 -14.47 6.44 6.87
N LYS A 169 -13.43 7.28 7.04
CA LYS A 169 -12.62 7.78 5.91
C LYS A 169 -12.03 6.63 5.10
N TYR A 170 -11.41 5.65 5.76
CA TYR A 170 -10.88 4.45 5.10
C TYR A 170 -11.94 3.71 4.30
N ASN A 171 -13.13 3.48 4.87
CA ASN A 171 -14.23 2.82 4.17
C ASN A 171 -14.75 3.63 2.97
N ILE A 172 -14.89 4.96 3.13
CA ILE A 172 -15.27 5.88 2.04
C ILE A 172 -14.27 5.77 0.90
N PHE A 173 -12.98 5.90 1.20
CA PHE A 173 -11.92 5.84 0.20
C PHE A 173 -11.90 4.49 -0.52
N ARG A 174 -12.00 3.37 0.22
CA ARG A 174 -12.03 2.02 -0.34
C ARG A 174 -13.21 1.80 -1.27
N ARG A 175 -14.38 2.40 -0.99
CA ARG A 175 -15.59 2.28 -1.84
C ARG A 175 -15.54 3.18 -3.08
N ILE A 176 -14.93 4.35 -2.96
CA ILE A 176 -14.89 5.35 -4.03
C ILE A 176 -13.75 5.09 -5.02
N ASN A 177 -12.62 4.54 -4.55
CA ASN A 177 -11.49 4.09 -5.39
C ASN A 177 -11.84 2.84 -6.21
N THR A 178 -13.03 2.80 -6.78
CA THR A 178 -13.54 1.72 -7.64
C THR A 178 -13.53 2.11 -9.12
N GLY A 179 -13.36 3.39 -9.46
CA GLY A 179 -13.13 3.86 -10.83
C GLY A 179 -11.64 3.93 -11.19
N GLY A 180 -11.14 3.02 -12.03
CA GLY A 180 -9.74 2.96 -12.47
C GLY A 180 -8.90 1.90 -11.75
N VAL A 181 -7.57 2.07 -11.72
CA VAL A 181 -6.65 1.17 -10.99
C VAL A 181 -6.86 1.37 -9.49
N ARG A 182 -7.48 0.38 -8.83
CA ARG A 182 -7.76 0.46 -7.39
C ARG A 182 -6.46 0.54 -6.60
N LEU A 183 -6.44 1.35 -5.54
CA LEU A 183 -5.36 1.31 -4.56
C LEU A 183 -5.39 -0.01 -3.79
N SER A 184 -4.22 -0.54 -3.43
CA SER A 184 -4.09 -1.66 -2.49
C SER A 184 -4.50 -1.19 -1.09
N SER A 185 -4.87 -2.14 -0.25
CA SER A 185 -5.19 -1.85 1.16
C SER A 185 -4.04 -1.12 1.88
N GLN A 186 -2.78 -1.42 1.52
CA GLN A 186 -1.60 -0.74 2.06
C GLN A 186 -1.38 0.66 1.49
N GLU A 187 -1.55 0.87 0.18
CA GLU A 187 -1.48 2.20 -0.43
C GLU A 187 -2.50 3.14 0.21
N LEU A 188 -3.72 2.64 0.47
CA LEU A 188 -4.76 3.39 1.14
C LEU A 188 -4.39 3.76 2.59
N ARG A 189 -3.82 2.83 3.36
CA ARG A 189 -3.32 3.09 4.73
C ARG A 189 -2.24 4.15 4.74
N HIS A 190 -1.31 4.09 3.79
CA HIS A 190 -0.22 5.04 3.64
C HIS A 190 -0.76 6.44 3.33
N ALA A 191 -1.70 6.54 2.39
CA ALA A 191 -2.35 7.79 2.00
C ALA A 191 -3.03 8.49 3.16
N LEU A 192 -3.78 7.74 3.97
CA LEU A 192 -4.60 8.25 5.05
C LEU A 192 -3.81 8.53 6.34
N ASN A 193 -2.57 8.06 6.46
CA ASN A 193 -1.73 8.24 7.65
C ASN A 193 -0.34 8.78 7.31
N PRO A 194 -0.22 9.93 6.61
CA PRO A 194 1.08 10.50 6.31
C PRO A 194 1.81 10.85 7.63
N GLY A 195 3.12 10.58 7.70
CA GLY A 195 3.89 10.96 8.87
C GLY A 195 5.18 10.18 9.09
N LYS A 196 5.63 10.16 10.34
CA LYS A 196 6.85 9.44 10.76
C LYS A 196 6.75 7.93 10.51
N GLY A 197 5.57 7.33 10.74
CA GLY A 197 5.31 5.91 10.57
C GLY A 197 5.52 5.45 9.12
N THR A 198 4.99 6.17 8.13
CA THR A 198 5.18 5.81 6.72
C THR A 198 6.64 5.94 6.28
N LYS A 199 7.34 6.97 6.75
CA LYS A 199 8.79 7.14 6.53
C LYS A 199 9.60 6.00 7.18
N PHE A 200 9.19 5.57 8.37
CA PHE A 200 9.80 4.46 9.08
C PHE A 200 9.64 3.13 8.32
N LEU A 201 8.43 2.84 7.82
CA LEU A 201 8.19 1.65 6.98
C LEU A 201 9.08 1.67 5.72
N ALA A 202 9.16 2.82 5.04
CA ALA A 202 10.00 2.98 3.85
C ALA A 202 11.50 2.81 4.16
N LYS A 203 11.98 3.30 5.32
CA LYS A 203 13.35 3.11 5.80
C LYS A 203 13.65 1.61 5.96
N LEU A 204 12.81 0.88 6.68
CA LEU A 204 12.99 -0.55 6.91
C LEU A 204 12.89 -1.37 5.62
N ALA A 205 11.99 -1.00 4.69
CA ALA A 205 11.89 -1.63 3.37
C ALA A 205 13.15 -1.45 2.52
N ALA A 206 13.87 -0.35 2.72
CA ALA A 206 15.12 -0.06 2.04
C ALA A 206 16.33 -0.81 2.62
N SER A 207 16.23 -1.37 3.83
CA SER A 207 17.32 -2.09 4.52
C SER A 207 17.76 -3.35 3.77
N GLN A 208 19.03 -3.72 3.93
CA GLN A 208 19.58 -4.91 3.26
C GLN A 208 19.08 -6.19 3.93
N GLU A 209 18.98 -6.17 5.25
CA GLU A 209 18.50 -7.24 6.11
C GLU A 209 17.11 -7.71 5.66
N PHE A 210 16.20 -6.76 5.40
CA PHE A 210 14.86 -7.08 4.90
C PHE A 210 14.88 -7.57 3.44
N LYS A 211 15.61 -6.89 2.55
CA LYS A 211 15.66 -7.24 1.11
C LYS A 211 16.23 -8.63 0.85
N GLN A 212 17.12 -9.12 1.71
CA GLN A 212 17.70 -10.45 1.58
C GLN A 212 16.67 -11.57 1.82
N VAL A 213 15.77 -11.38 2.78
CA VAL A 213 14.75 -12.38 3.16
C VAL A 213 13.39 -12.17 2.50
N VAL A 214 13.03 -10.93 2.15
CA VAL A 214 11.78 -10.57 1.47
C VAL A 214 12.09 -10.07 0.05
N GLN A 215 12.09 -11.01 -0.89
CA GLN A 215 12.30 -10.75 -2.32
C GLN A 215 10.96 -10.68 -3.05
N LEU A 216 10.49 -9.46 -3.29
CA LEU A 216 9.26 -9.16 -4.04
C LEU A 216 9.58 -8.67 -5.45
N SER A 217 8.65 -8.90 -6.39
CA SER A 217 8.71 -8.31 -7.72
C SER A 217 8.58 -6.78 -7.66
N GLU A 218 9.08 -6.09 -8.69
CA GLU A 218 8.92 -4.63 -8.78
C GLU A 218 7.45 -4.21 -8.84
N SER A 219 6.56 -5.03 -9.39
CA SER A 219 5.11 -4.78 -9.36
C SER A 219 4.56 -4.81 -7.93
N LYS A 220 4.91 -5.82 -7.12
CA LYS A 220 4.48 -5.92 -5.70
C LYS A 220 5.06 -4.78 -4.84
N LYS A 221 6.33 -4.42 -5.02
CA LYS A 221 6.95 -3.25 -4.33
C LYS A 221 6.27 -1.93 -4.70
N LYS A 222 5.90 -1.74 -5.98
CA LYS A 222 5.14 -0.55 -6.41
C LYS A 222 3.78 -0.45 -5.71
N ARG A 223 3.18 -1.58 -5.35
CA ARG A 223 1.93 -1.70 -4.58
C ARG A 223 2.12 -1.66 -3.07
N MET A 224 3.35 -1.37 -2.63
CA MET A 224 3.77 -1.25 -1.23
C MET A 224 3.65 -2.54 -0.41
N ASP A 225 3.69 -3.71 -1.05
CA ASP A 225 3.61 -4.99 -0.34
C ASP A 225 4.76 -5.17 0.66
N ASP A 226 5.96 -4.68 0.32
CA ASP A 226 7.12 -4.64 1.22
C ASP A 226 6.83 -3.90 2.52
N GLN A 227 6.24 -2.71 2.41
CA GLN A 227 5.84 -1.91 3.57
C GLN A 227 4.70 -2.57 4.36
N GLU A 228 3.82 -3.35 3.72
CA GLU A 228 2.78 -4.08 4.44
C GLU A 228 3.35 -5.21 5.31
N PHE A 229 4.36 -5.95 4.83
CA PHE A 229 5.06 -6.93 5.66
C PHE A 229 5.59 -6.27 6.93
N ILE A 230 6.30 -5.16 6.78
CA ILE A 230 6.90 -4.40 7.88
C ILE A 230 5.82 -3.83 8.80
N LEU A 231 4.70 -3.35 8.24
CA LEU A 231 3.57 -2.86 9.04
C LEU A 231 2.94 -3.99 9.87
N GLY A 232 2.90 -5.22 9.35
CA GLY A 232 2.49 -6.40 10.11
C GLY A 232 3.38 -6.64 11.33
N PHE A 233 4.71 -6.60 11.16
CA PHE A 233 5.64 -6.67 12.29
C PHE A 233 5.41 -5.51 13.27
N LEU A 234 5.37 -4.27 12.79
CA LEU A 234 5.17 -3.10 13.63
C LEU A 234 3.88 -3.19 14.45
N ALA A 235 2.79 -3.66 13.85
CA ALA A 235 1.51 -3.83 14.53
C ALA A 235 1.58 -4.82 15.69
N PHE A 236 2.19 -5.99 15.47
CA PHE A 236 2.36 -7.00 16.53
C PHE A 236 3.48 -6.65 17.53
N ARG A 237 4.39 -5.75 17.18
CA ARG A 237 5.39 -5.22 18.12
C ARG A 237 4.79 -4.17 19.06
N LEU A 238 3.80 -3.40 18.58
CA LEU A 238 3.07 -2.38 19.34
C LEU A 238 1.83 -2.90 20.05
N THR A 239 1.35 -4.10 19.72
CA THR A 239 0.15 -4.70 20.31
C THR A 239 0.32 -6.21 20.32
N SER A 240 0.17 -6.81 21.51
CA SER A 240 0.35 -8.25 21.67
C SER A 240 -0.57 -9.02 20.73
N TYR A 241 -0.09 -10.14 20.20
CA TYR A 241 -0.91 -11.03 19.38
C TYR A 241 -2.10 -11.61 20.17
N GLN A 242 -2.05 -11.58 21.50
CA GLN A 242 -3.16 -11.95 22.40
C GLN A 242 -4.31 -10.94 22.38
N ASP A 243 -4.03 -9.68 22.04
CA ASP A 243 -4.99 -8.58 21.97
C ASP A 243 -5.46 -8.32 20.52
N TYR A 244 -5.13 -9.22 19.59
CA TYR A 244 -5.54 -9.07 18.19
C TYR A 244 -7.07 -9.12 18.06
N PRO A 245 -7.71 -8.08 17.48
CA PRO A 245 -9.14 -8.07 17.24
C PRO A 245 -9.46 -8.97 16.04
N GLU A 246 -10.07 -10.13 16.30
CA GLU A 246 -10.44 -11.08 15.24
C GLU A 246 -11.33 -10.42 14.17
N GLY A 247 -11.02 -10.70 12.89
CA GLY A 247 -11.85 -10.27 11.76
C GLY A 247 -11.66 -8.83 11.29
N ASN A 248 -10.68 -8.07 11.79
CA ASN A 248 -10.40 -6.72 11.29
C ASN A 248 -8.91 -6.39 11.17
N ARG A 249 -8.21 -7.10 10.26
CA ARG A 249 -6.77 -6.93 10.04
C ARG A 249 -6.44 -5.53 9.53
N ASP A 250 -7.25 -4.99 8.62
CA ASP A 250 -7.04 -3.66 8.05
C ASP A 250 -7.05 -2.57 9.12
N LEU A 251 -8.02 -2.60 10.03
CA LEU A 251 -8.08 -1.65 11.13
C LEU A 251 -6.93 -1.85 12.11
N PHE A 252 -6.55 -3.10 12.39
CA PHE A 252 -5.41 -3.42 13.24
C PHE A 252 -4.11 -2.77 12.71
N LEU A 253 -3.81 -2.96 11.42
CA LEU A 253 -2.65 -2.34 10.79
C LEU A 253 -2.76 -0.81 10.72
N SER A 254 -3.94 -0.27 10.43
CA SER A 254 -4.17 1.18 10.36
C SER A 254 -3.93 1.83 11.73
N LYS A 255 -4.44 1.23 12.81
CA LYS A 255 -4.22 1.69 14.19
C LYS A 255 -2.74 1.63 14.56
N ALA A 256 -2.02 0.60 14.13
CA ALA A 256 -0.58 0.52 14.37
C ALA A 256 0.19 1.65 13.66
N LEU A 257 -0.14 1.95 12.40
CA LEU A 257 0.48 3.04 11.66
C LEU A 257 0.18 4.41 12.30
N PHE A 258 -1.06 4.61 12.76
CA PHE A 258 -1.47 5.80 13.50
C PHE A 258 -0.74 5.95 14.84
N LYS A 259 -0.53 4.86 15.58
CA LYS A 259 0.31 4.85 16.79
C LYS A 259 1.76 5.20 16.45
N ALA A 260 2.31 4.62 15.38
CA ALA A 260 3.69 4.84 14.96
C ALA A 260 4.00 6.30 14.62
N ASN A 261 3.01 7.05 14.10
CA ASN A 261 3.16 8.50 13.87
C ASN A 261 3.37 9.32 15.15
N ARG A 262 3.09 8.77 16.34
CA ARG A 262 3.22 9.44 17.65
C ARG A 262 4.41 8.96 18.47
N LEU A 263 5.09 7.91 18.03
CA LEU A 263 6.27 7.40 18.73
C LEU A 263 7.42 8.41 18.62
N ASN A 264 8.21 8.47 19.68
CA ASN A 264 9.45 9.23 19.67
C ASN A 264 10.56 8.44 18.93
N ASP A 265 11.68 9.11 18.67
CA ASP A 265 12.74 8.53 17.84
C ASP A 265 13.50 7.39 18.57
N GLU A 266 13.52 7.40 19.92
CA GLU A 266 14.10 6.31 20.72
C GLU A 266 13.25 5.04 20.64
N GLU A 267 11.93 5.16 20.76
CA GLU A 267 10.97 4.06 20.61
C GLU A 267 11.06 3.44 19.21
N LEU A 268 11.13 4.28 18.16
CA LEU A 268 11.31 3.82 16.79
C LEU A 268 12.66 3.12 16.60
N SER A 269 13.74 3.65 17.20
CA SER A 269 15.06 3.03 17.13
C SER A 269 15.10 1.66 17.83
N ALA A 270 14.39 1.49 18.94
CA ALA A 270 14.28 0.20 19.62
C ALA A 270 13.54 -0.83 18.76
N ILE A 271 12.41 -0.43 18.15
CA ILE A 271 11.64 -1.30 17.24
C ILE A 271 12.47 -1.65 15.99
N GLU A 272 13.26 -0.72 15.47
CA GLU A 272 14.18 -0.95 14.36
C GLU A 272 15.26 -1.99 14.72
N GLY A 273 15.87 -1.89 15.90
CA GLY A 273 16.85 -2.89 16.37
C GLY A 273 16.23 -4.29 16.47
N ASP A 274 15.04 -4.38 17.05
CA ASP A 274 14.27 -5.63 17.15
C ASP A 274 13.93 -6.22 15.77
N PHE A 275 13.58 -5.36 14.81
CA PHE A 275 13.30 -5.74 13.44
C PHE A 275 14.54 -6.32 12.74
N TYR A 276 15.68 -5.64 12.79
CA TYR A 276 16.91 -6.14 12.17
C TYR A 276 17.38 -7.45 12.78
N LYS A 277 17.31 -7.58 14.12
CA LYS A 277 17.60 -8.84 14.81
C LYS A 277 16.73 -9.99 14.26
N ALA A 278 15.43 -9.75 14.09
CA ALA A 278 14.52 -10.74 13.55
C ALA A 278 14.82 -11.11 12.08
N MET A 279 15.16 -10.14 11.23
CA MET A 279 15.50 -10.38 9.82
C MET A 279 16.80 -11.17 9.68
N ILE A 280 17.83 -10.82 10.46
CA ILE A 280 19.11 -11.52 10.48
C ILE A 280 18.92 -12.96 10.97
N ALA A 281 18.19 -13.16 12.06
CA ALA A 281 17.87 -14.50 12.56
C ALA A 281 17.12 -15.35 11.52
N ALA A 282 16.14 -14.76 10.84
CA ALA A 282 15.41 -15.45 9.78
C ALA A 282 16.31 -15.84 8.60
N LEU A 283 17.24 -14.97 8.20
CA LEU A 283 18.21 -15.26 7.15
C LEU A 283 19.16 -16.40 7.54
N GLU A 284 19.73 -16.35 8.74
CA GLU A 284 20.69 -17.36 9.21
C GLU A 284 20.06 -18.75 9.35
N ILE A 285 18.82 -18.80 9.85
CA ILE A 285 18.11 -20.04 10.16
C ILE A 285 17.46 -20.64 8.90
N PHE A 286 16.74 -19.82 8.13
CA PHE A 286 15.91 -20.29 7.02
C PHE A 286 16.49 -20.01 5.63
N GLY A 287 17.45 -19.08 5.52
CA GLY A 287 18.02 -18.68 4.23
C GLY A 287 16.96 -18.24 3.23
N ASP A 288 16.97 -18.87 2.06
CA ASP A 288 16.05 -18.53 0.95
C ASP A 288 14.60 -19.02 1.16
N GLN A 289 14.37 -19.84 2.19
CA GLN A 289 13.06 -20.34 2.61
C GLN A 289 12.40 -19.47 3.69
N ALA A 290 13.05 -18.39 4.11
CA ALA A 290 12.51 -17.48 5.12
C ALA A 290 11.08 -17.03 4.76
N PHE A 291 10.18 -17.14 5.73
CA PHE A 291 8.77 -16.72 5.64
C PHE A 291 7.95 -17.39 4.53
N ARG A 292 8.34 -18.60 4.11
CA ARG A 292 7.62 -19.44 3.14
C ARG A 292 7.08 -20.69 3.82
N LYS A 293 6.01 -21.26 3.26
CA LYS A 293 5.55 -22.58 3.67
C LYS A 293 6.55 -23.61 3.13
N VAL A 294 7.19 -24.37 4.02
CA VAL A 294 8.14 -25.42 3.65
C VAL A 294 7.48 -26.76 3.93
N SER A 295 7.52 -27.66 2.95
CA SER A 295 6.82 -28.94 2.97
C SER A 295 7.73 -30.03 2.41
N GLN A 296 7.69 -31.24 2.98
CA GLN A 296 8.31 -32.42 2.36
C GLN A 296 7.43 -32.97 1.22
N LYS A 297 6.10 -32.82 1.33
CA LYS A 297 5.11 -33.26 0.33
C LYS A 297 5.15 -32.38 -0.93
N ASN A 298 5.39 -31.08 -0.77
CA ASN A 298 5.48 -30.12 -1.88
C ASN A 298 6.86 -29.45 -1.92
N LYS A 299 7.73 -29.94 -2.81
CA LYS A 299 9.09 -29.42 -2.97
C LYS A 299 9.18 -28.12 -3.78
N ARG A 300 8.07 -27.58 -4.29
CA ARG A 300 8.07 -26.30 -5.00
C ARG A 300 8.26 -25.16 -3.99
N LYS A 301 9.16 -24.22 -4.31
CA LYS A 301 9.34 -22.98 -3.55
C LYS A 301 8.03 -22.19 -3.50
N GLN A 302 7.45 -22.11 -2.31
CA GLN A 302 6.17 -21.43 -2.08
C GLN A 302 6.37 -19.90 -2.04
N PRO A 303 5.34 -19.09 -2.35
CA PRO A 303 5.42 -17.64 -2.23
C PRO A 303 5.68 -17.19 -0.78
N LEU A 304 6.15 -15.96 -0.62
CA LEU A 304 6.29 -15.31 0.70
C LEU A 304 4.92 -15.21 1.36
N ASN A 305 4.88 -15.45 2.67
CA ASN A 305 3.63 -15.53 3.41
C ASN A 305 3.62 -14.50 4.55
N LYS A 306 2.70 -13.52 4.45
CA LYS A 306 2.54 -12.42 5.43
C LYS A 306 2.31 -12.96 6.86
N SER A 307 1.50 -14.01 7.03
CA SER A 307 1.23 -14.61 8.34
C SER A 307 2.47 -15.26 8.98
N LEU A 308 3.29 -15.95 8.18
CA LEU A 308 4.56 -16.53 8.64
C LEU A 308 5.59 -15.44 8.93
N PHE A 309 5.64 -14.39 8.10
CA PHE A 309 6.47 -13.23 8.37
C PHE A 309 6.16 -12.63 9.73
N GLU A 310 4.90 -12.28 9.97
CA GLU A 310 4.43 -11.70 11.24
C GLU A 310 4.80 -12.60 12.43
N ALA A 311 4.46 -13.90 12.35
CA ALA A 311 4.62 -14.79 13.49
C ALA A 311 6.09 -15.14 13.79
N TRP A 312 6.92 -15.39 12.76
CA TRP A 312 8.35 -15.65 12.97
C TRP A 312 9.12 -14.40 13.40
N SER A 313 8.91 -13.28 12.72
CA SER A 313 9.66 -12.05 13.01
C SER A 313 9.41 -11.55 14.43
N ILE A 314 8.17 -11.61 14.92
CA ILE A 314 7.84 -11.23 16.28
C ILE A 314 8.45 -12.19 17.30
N ASN A 315 8.34 -13.50 17.09
CA ASN A 315 8.96 -14.46 18.00
C ASN A 315 10.48 -14.27 18.07
N PHE A 316 11.15 -14.07 16.94
CA PHE A 316 12.59 -13.78 16.90
C PHE A 316 12.96 -12.45 17.56
N SER A 317 12.11 -11.43 17.46
CA SER A 317 12.36 -10.14 18.11
C SER A 317 12.45 -10.22 19.64
N TYR A 318 11.80 -11.21 20.27
CA TYR A 318 11.85 -11.42 21.71
C TYR A 318 13.00 -12.31 22.19
N LEU A 319 13.72 -12.96 21.29
CA LEU A 319 14.84 -13.82 21.66
C LEU A 319 16.10 -13.00 21.99
N THR A 320 16.89 -13.56 22.89
CA THR A 320 18.26 -13.11 23.17
C THR A 320 19.22 -13.63 22.09
N ASP A 321 20.37 -12.96 21.91
CA ASP A 321 21.39 -13.37 20.94
C ASP A 321 21.89 -14.80 21.18
N ASN A 322 21.97 -15.23 22.46
CA ASN A 322 22.35 -16.60 22.81
C ASN A 322 21.30 -17.61 22.37
N GLN A 323 20.01 -17.32 22.55
CA GLN A 323 18.93 -18.19 22.06
C GLN A 323 18.95 -18.29 20.53
N ILE A 324 19.16 -17.18 19.82
CA ILE A 324 19.27 -17.18 18.35
C ILE A 324 20.46 -18.06 17.91
N LYS A 325 21.62 -17.95 18.56
CA LYS A 325 22.78 -18.81 18.29
C LYS A 325 22.48 -20.29 18.50
N VAL A 326 21.77 -20.64 19.58
CA VAL A 326 21.35 -22.03 19.85
C VAL A 326 20.40 -22.53 18.77
N LEU A 327 19.42 -21.72 18.36
CA LEU A 327 18.51 -22.06 17.27
C LEU A 327 19.25 -22.26 15.96
N ASN A 328 20.21 -21.39 15.62
CA ASN A 328 21.00 -21.52 14.40
C ASN A 328 21.85 -22.81 14.40
N ASN A 329 22.50 -23.13 15.53
CA ASN A 329 23.23 -24.40 15.68
C ASN A 329 22.32 -25.62 15.55
N LYS A 330 21.06 -25.52 15.99
CA LYS A 330 20.04 -26.57 15.89
C LYS A 330 19.06 -26.33 14.73
N ARG A 331 19.43 -25.57 13.69
CA ARG A 331 18.49 -25.13 12.63
C ARG A 331 17.78 -26.27 11.91
N GLN A 332 18.46 -27.40 11.70
CA GLN A 332 17.84 -28.56 11.04
C GLN A 332 16.71 -29.13 11.88
N LYS A 333 16.90 -29.26 13.21
CA LYS A 333 15.83 -29.69 14.12
C LYS A 333 14.64 -28.73 14.08
N LEU A 334 14.90 -27.42 14.08
CA LEU A 334 13.84 -26.41 13.97
C LEU A 334 13.06 -26.55 12.65
N LEU A 335 13.76 -26.71 11.54
CA LEU A 335 13.16 -26.91 10.21
C LEU A 335 12.32 -28.19 10.16
N ASP A 336 12.83 -29.30 10.68
CA ASP A 336 12.12 -30.58 10.67
C ASP A 336 10.81 -30.49 11.46
N ILE A 337 10.83 -29.88 12.65
CA ILE A 337 9.63 -29.65 13.45
C ILE A 337 8.67 -28.71 12.71
N PHE A 338 9.16 -27.59 12.16
CA PHE A 338 8.31 -26.65 11.42
C PHE A 338 7.63 -27.32 10.21
N ILE A 339 8.37 -28.12 9.45
CA ILE A 339 7.84 -28.84 8.30
C ILE A 339 6.80 -29.88 8.73
N ASP A 340 7.02 -30.59 9.84
CA ASP A 340 6.02 -31.52 10.39
C ASP A 340 4.70 -30.81 10.72
N TYR A 341 4.77 -29.64 11.37
CA TYR A 341 3.58 -28.81 11.60
C TYR A 341 2.91 -28.37 10.30
N VAL A 342 3.67 -27.99 9.27
CA VAL A 342 3.09 -27.59 7.97
C VAL A 342 2.41 -28.78 7.27
N ASP A 343 3.02 -29.97 7.32
CA ASP A 343 2.58 -31.14 6.56
C ASP A 343 1.49 -31.95 7.25
N ASN A 344 1.48 -31.99 8.58
CA ASN A 344 0.67 -32.92 9.36
C ASN A 344 -0.30 -32.23 10.34
N ASN A 345 -0.16 -30.93 10.60
CA ASN A 345 -1.13 -30.18 11.41
C ASN A 345 -2.02 -29.28 10.54
N ASN A 346 -3.21 -29.79 10.22
CA ASN A 346 -4.19 -29.08 9.38
C ASN A 346 -4.62 -27.73 9.98
N GLU A 347 -4.72 -27.64 11.31
CA GLU A 347 -5.08 -26.39 11.97
C GLU A 347 -3.98 -25.33 11.82
N PHE A 348 -2.71 -25.72 11.94
CA PHE A 348 -1.58 -24.84 11.67
C PHE A 348 -1.54 -24.41 10.22
N LEU A 349 -1.69 -25.34 9.27
CA LEU A 349 -1.72 -25.03 7.85
C LEU A 349 -2.82 -24.01 7.50
N ILE A 350 -4.01 -24.15 8.06
CA ILE A 350 -5.11 -23.17 7.91
C ILE A 350 -4.69 -21.82 8.50
N SER A 351 -4.10 -21.81 9.71
CA SER A 351 -3.70 -20.58 10.40
C SER A 351 -2.63 -19.77 9.66
N ILE A 352 -1.76 -20.41 8.88
CA ILE A 352 -0.75 -19.74 8.05
C ILE A 352 -1.23 -19.51 6.61
N SER A 353 -2.42 -20.00 6.25
CA SER A 353 -3.05 -19.75 4.96
C SER A 353 -4.04 -18.59 4.99
N GLN A 354 -4.61 -18.29 6.16
CA GLN A 354 -5.59 -17.21 6.35
C GLN A 354 -5.04 -16.15 7.30
N ALA A 355 -4.62 -15.00 6.76
CA ALA A 355 -3.95 -13.96 7.53
C ALA A 355 -4.81 -13.32 8.64
N ALA A 356 -6.13 -13.23 8.50
CA ALA A 356 -6.96 -12.58 9.53
C ALA A 356 -7.49 -13.52 10.62
N LYS A 357 -7.35 -14.85 10.45
CA LYS A 357 -7.93 -15.85 11.36
C LYS A 357 -6.84 -16.63 12.08
N LYS A 358 -7.15 -17.13 13.27
CA LYS A 358 -6.26 -17.99 14.07
C LYS A 358 -4.87 -17.38 14.33
N VAL A 359 -4.81 -16.05 14.49
CA VAL A 359 -3.57 -15.30 14.82
C VAL A 359 -2.92 -15.86 16.08
N LYS A 360 -3.67 -15.95 17.18
CA LYS A 360 -3.17 -16.47 18.47
C LYS A 360 -2.59 -17.88 18.34
N TYR A 361 -3.26 -18.73 17.56
CA TYR A 361 -2.82 -20.10 17.32
C TYR A 361 -1.47 -20.13 16.60
N ARG A 362 -1.30 -19.44 15.47
CA ARG A 362 -0.03 -19.51 14.73
C ARG A 362 1.15 -18.93 15.50
N PHE A 363 0.95 -17.83 16.23
CA PHE A 363 2.01 -17.21 17.03
C PHE A 363 2.45 -18.14 18.16
N SER A 364 1.49 -18.69 18.93
CA SER A 364 1.79 -19.62 20.02
C SER A 364 2.35 -20.96 19.53
N THR A 365 1.96 -21.44 18.35
CA THR A 365 2.56 -22.64 17.75
C THR A 365 4.01 -22.40 17.36
N ILE A 366 4.33 -21.28 16.73
CA ILE A 366 5.73 -20.94 16.41
C ILE A 366 6.56 -20.75 17.68
N GLU A 367 5.99 -20.11 18.71
CA GLU A 367 6.62 -19.98 20.02
C GLU A 367 6.95 -21.37 20.62
N LYS A 368 6.02 -22.33 20.57
CA LYS A 368 6.24 -23.71 21.03
C LYS A 368 7.37 -24.40 20.25
N ILE A 369 7.37 -24.27 18.91
CA ILE A 369 8.43 -24.84 18.05
C ILE A 369 9.80 -24.31 18.48
N ILE A 370 9.91 -23.01 18.74
CA ILE A 370 11.16 -22.39 19.21
C ILE A 370 11.56 -22.95 20.58
N GLN A 371 10.63 -23.01 21.54
CA GLN A 371 10.95 -23.48 22.90
C GLN A 371 11.40 -24.95 22.92
N GLU A 372 10.83 -25.82 22.08
CA GLU A 372 11.23 -27.24 21.97
C GLU A 372 12.67 -27.43 21.43
N VAL A 373 13.17 -26.48 20.66
CA VAL A 373 14.56 -26.49 20.18
C VAL A 373 15.52 -25.89 21.20
N LEU A 374 15.05 -24.91 21.97
CA LEU A 374 15.84 -24.26 23.02
C LEU A 374 16.00 -25.13 24.27
N SER A 375 14.99 -25.93 24.63
CA SER A 375 15.11 -27.03 25.58
C SER A 375 16.09 -28.10 25.08
#